data_AF-A0A177FHD7-F1
#
_entry.id   AF-A0A177FHD7-F1
#
_cell.length_a   1.000
_cell.length_b   1.000
_cell.length_c   1.000
_cell.angle_alpha   90.00
_cell.angle_beta   90.00
_cell.angle_gamma   90.00
#
_symmetry.space_group_name_H-M   'P 1'
#
loop_
_entity.id
_entity.type
_entity.pdbx_description
1 polymer ?
#
loop_
_entity_poly.entity_id
_entity_poly.type
_entity_poly.pdbx_seq_one_letter_code
_entity_poly.pdbx_strand_id
1 'polypeptide(L)'
;MFFTGTIPLSSSISEPVSLEDNDPKAPYARPILQITTMFHSLSTTYCYMRYVNYEQTAYVLGALGYGIMASVGIWSVIFGSTEARRSKRTGADKRTSGFPFKNSQAYDKRKDRKMG
;
A
#
# COMPACT_ATOMS: atom_id res chain seq x y z
N MET A 1 5.20 5.63 7.55
CA MET A 1 5.32 5.93 8.99
C MET A 1 4.11 5.49 9.79
N PHE A 2 2.90 6.00 9.53
CA PHE A 2 1.71 5.65 10.32
C PHE A 2 1.32 4.16 10.27
N PHE A 3 1.50 3.51 9.11
CA PHE A 3 1.15 2.09 8.93
C PHE A 3 2.32 1.13 9.20
N THR A 4 3.54 1.62 9.40
CA THR A 4 4.75 0.77 9.46
C THR A 4 5.20 0.48 10.88
N GLY A 5 4.55 1.07 11.90
CA GLY A 5 4.91 0.90 13.32
C GLY A 5 6.26 1.52 13.71
N THR A 6 6.95 2.19 12.78
CA THR A 6 8.26 2.79 13.01
C THR A 6 8.12 4.15 13.67
N ILE A 7 8.55 4.26 14.93
CA ILE A 7 8.62 5.53 15.67
C ILE A 7 10.03 6.08 15.49
N PRO A 8 10.20 7.31 14.98
CA PRO A 8 11.53 7.90 14.84
C PRO A 8 12.11 8.22 16.22
N LEU A 9 13.36 7.83 16.46
CA LEU A 9 14.10 8.18 17.68
C LEU A 9 14.60 9.64 17.69
N SER A 10 14.39 10.36 16.58
CA SER A 10 14.77 11.77 16.43
C SER A 10 13.56 12.60 15.97
N SER A 11 13.51 13.86 16.37
CA SER A 11 12.42 14.79 16.05
C SER A 11 12.33 15.15 14.55
N SER A 12 13.34 14.77 13.76
CA SER A 12 13.35 14.92 12.31
C SER A 12 13.63 13.59 11.62
N ILE A 13 12.89 13.35 10.54
CA ILE A 13 13.12 12.24 9.62
C ILE A 13 14.12 12.74 8.58
N SER A 14 15.38 12.34 8.73
CA SER A 14 16.40 12.60 7.70
C SER A 14 16.18 11.69 6.48
N GLU A 15 15.65 10.48 6.69
CA GLU A 15 15.44 9.48 5.63
C GLU A 15 14.15 8.68 5.88
N PRO A 16 13.23 8.62 4.89
CA PRO A 16 11.99 7.87 5.01
C PRO A 16 12.26 6.36 5.14
N VAL A 17 11.48 5.68 5.97
CA VAL A 17 11.50 4.22 6.07
C VAL A 17 11.09 3.62 4.74
N SER A 18 11.93 2.77 4.18
CA SER A 18 11.65 2.07 2.93
C SER A 18 10.78 0.84 3.20
N LEU A 19 9.93 0.51 2.23
CA LEU A 19 9.15 -0.75 2.23
C LEU A 19 9.86 -1.84 1.42
N GLU A 20 11.15 -1.68 1.13
CA GLU A 20 11.96 -2.69 0.46
C GLU A 20 12.48 -3.73 1.47
N ASP A 21 12.54 -4.99 1.04
CA ASP A 21 12.88 -6.14 1.91
C ASP A 21 14.33 -6.07 2.47
N ASN A 22 15.18 -5.21 1.90
CA ASN A 22 16.58 -5.04 2.30
C ASN A 22 16.84 -3.79 3.15
N ASP A 23 15.81 -3.06 3.60
CA ASP A 23 16.02 -1.92 4.51
C ASP A 23 16.27 -2.41 5.95
N PRO A 24 17.51 -2.30 6.47
CA PRO A 24 17.83 -2.74 7.83
C PRO A 24 17.09 -1.92 8.91
N LYS A 25 16.56 -0.75 8.55
CA LYS A 25 15.91 0.18 9.47
C LYS A 25 14.49 -0.24 9.85
N ALA A 26 13.83 -1.09 9.04
CA ALA A 26 12.46 -1.51 9.31
C ALA A 26 12.08 -2.86 8.66
N PRO A 27 12.65 -3.99 9.14
CA PRO A 27 12.40 -5.32 8.56
C PRO A 27 10.93 -5.75 8.62
N TYR A 28 10.15 -5.19 9.54
CA TYR A 28 8.73 -5.52 9.73
C TYR A 28 7.78 -4.47 9.13
N ALA A 29 8.28 -3.45 8.43
CA ALA A 29 7.43 -2.38 7.90
C ALA A 29 6.33 -2.91 6.96
N ARG A 30 6.65 -3.89 6.10
CA ARG A 30 5.72 -4.46 5.13
C ARG A 30 4.59 -5.28 5.77
N PRO A 31 4.87 -6.29 6.62
CA PRO A 31 3.80 -7.06 7.26
C PRO A 31 2.93 -6.19 8.18
N ILE A 32 3.52 -5.24 8.92
CA ILE A 32 2.75 -4.32 9.77
C ILE A 32 1.83 -3.44 8.91
N LEU A 33 2.32 -2.93 7.78
CA LEU A 33 1.53 -2.14 6.84
C LEU A 33 0.35 -2.94 6.27
N GLN A 34 0.54 -4.21 5.92
CA GLN A 34 -0.53 -5.08 5.45
C GLN A 34 -1.58 -5.33 6.55
N ILE A 35 -1.15 -5.70 7.75
CA ILE A 35 -2.05 -6.01 8.88
C ILE A 35 -2.87 -4.78 9.27
N THR A 36 -2.23 -3.62 9.42
CA THR A 36 -2.90 -2.37 9.77
C THR A 36 -3.88 -1.94 8.68
N THR A 37 -3.52 -2.08 7.40
CA THR A 37 -4.44 -1.83 6.27
C THR A 37 -5.66 -2.74 6.31
N MET A 38 -5.47 -4.05 6.57
CA MET A 38 -6.59 -4.99 6.72
C MET A 38 -7.48 -4.63 7.90
N PHE A 39 -6.89 -4.26 9.04
CA PHE A 39 -7.62 -3.83 10.22
C PHE A 39 -8.54 -2.64 9.90
N HIS A 40 -8.01 -1.56 9.33
CA HIS A 40 -8.83 -0.39 8.98
C HIS A 40 -9.91 -0.72 7.94
N SER A 41 -9.61 -1.60 6.98
CA SER A 41 -10.59 -2.01 5.94
C SER A 41 -11.76 -2.80 6.55
N LEU A 42 -11.46 -3.72 7.47
CA LEU A 42 -12.48 -4.50 8.19
C LEU A 42 -13.28 -3.61 9.14
N SER A 43 -12.63 -2.68 9.85
CA SER A 43 -13.29 -1.72 10.73
C SER A 43 -14.24 -0.80 9.96
N THR A 44 -13.86 -0.29 8.79
CA THR A 44 -14.78 0.48 7.93
C THR A 44 -16.00 -0.32 7.54
N THR A 45 -15.78 -1.57 7.09
CA THR A 45 -16.88 -2.45 6.67
C THR A 45 -17.82 -2.71 7.84
N TYR A 46 -17.27 -3.01 9.01
CA TYR A 46 -18.04 -3.23 10.24
C TYR A 46 -18.84 -1.99 10.63
N CYS A 47 -18.20 -0.82 10.71
CA CYS A 47 -18.88 0.43 11.06
C CYS A 47 -19.99 0.78 10.06
N TYR A 48 -19.75 0.58 8.75
CA TYR A 48 -20.77 0.80 7.73
C TYR A 48 -21.95 -0.17 7.88
N MET A 49 -21.69 -1.46 8.09
CA MET A 49 -22.75 -2.44 8.35
C MET A 49 -23.55 -2.08 9.60
N ARG A 50 -22.90 -1.65 10.68
CA ARG A 50 -23.58 -1.20 11.90
C ARG A 50 -24.41 0.05 11.66
N TYR A 51 -23.93 1.01 10.87
CA TYR A 51 -24.70 2.18 10.50
C TYR A 51 -26.00 1.81 9.77
N VAL A 52 -25.94 0.89 8.79
CA VAL A 52 -27.14 0.45 8.04
C VAL A 52 -28.20 -0.19 8.95
N ASN A 53 -27.80 -0.79 10.08
CA ASN A 53 -28.73 -1.46 10.99
C ASN A 53 -29.28 -0.54 12.11
N TYR A 54 -28.49 0.42 12.59
CA TYR A 54 -28.83 1.20 13.79
C TYR A 54 -28.92 2.71 13.54
N GLU A 55 -28.51 3.18 12.37
CA GLU A 55 -28.52 4.59 11.92
C GLU A 55 -27.80 5.58 12.85
N GLN A 56 -26.95 5.09 13.76
CA GLN A 56 -26.21 5.94 14.67
C GLN A 56 -25.09 6.67 13.94
N THR A 57 -25.05 7.99 14.10
CA THR A 57 -24.05 8.89 13.48
C THR A 57 -22.61 8.51 13.84
N ALA A 58 -22.39 8.00 15.05
CA ALA A 58 -21.09 7.51 15.49
C ALA A 58 -20.51 6.42 14.57
N TYR A 59 -21.36 5.52 14.04
CA TYR A 59 -20.92 4.49 13.11
C TYR A 59 -20.56 5.04 11.73
N VAL A 60 -21.22 6.10 11.25
CA VAL A 60 -20.83 6.78 9.99
C VAL A 60 -19.47 7.44 10.15
N LEU A 61 -19.28 8.20 11.22
CA LEU A 61 -18.01 8.86 11.50
C LEU A 61 -16.87 7.85 11.66
N GLY A 62 -17.15 6.73 12.32
CA GLY A 62 -16.23 5.59 12.39
C GLY A 62 -15.90 5.04 11.00
N ALA A 63 -16.91 4.72 10.19
CA ALA A 63 -16.72 4.19 8.84
C ALA A 63 -15.88 5.13 7.95
N LEU A 64 -16.13 6.44 8.06
CA LEU A 64 -15.39 7.48 7.35
C LEU A 64 -13.93 7.55 7.81
N GLY A 65 -13.68 7.61 9.12
CA GLY A 65 -12.33 7.69 9.69
C GLY A 65 -11.48 6.46 9.37
N TYR A 66 -12.04 5.27 9.59
CA TYR A 66 -11.39 4.01 9.18
C TYR A 66 -11.20 3.94 7.66
N GLY A 67 -12.09 4.54 6.87
CA GLY A 67 -12.08 4.44 5.41
C GLY A 67 -10.99 5.28 4.78
N ILE A 68 -10.75 6.47 5.33
CA ILE A 68 -9.61 7.31 4.98
C ILE A 68 -8.30 6.56 5.26
N MET A 69 -8.17 5.96 6.44
CA MET A 69 -6.97 5.19 6.80
C MET A 69 -6.78 3.96 5.89
N ALA A 70 -7.86 3.20 5.63
CA ALA A 70 -7.81 2.07 4.71
C ALA A 70 -7.35 2.49 3.31
N SER A 71 -7.83 3.62 2.81
CA SER A 71 -7.44 4.17 1.50
C SER A 71 -5.95 4.52 1.44
N VAL A 72 -5.42 5.17 2.48
CA VAL A 72 -3.98 5.49 2.58
C VAL A 72 -3.13 4.22 2.72
N GLY A 73 -3.61 3.23 3.48
CA GLY A 73 -2.98 1.92 3.61
C GLY A 73 -2.89 1.18 2.27
N ILE A 74 -4.01 1.08 1.55
CA ILE A 74 -4.09 0.45 0.22
C ILE A 74 -3.17 1.17 -0.77
N TRP A 75 -3.19 2.52 -0.77
CA TRP A 75 -2.28 3.31 -1.59
C TRP A 75 -0.81 2.95 -1.31
N SER A 76 -0.45 2.84 -0.04
CA SER A 76 0.91 2.51 0.39
C SER A 76 1.31 1.08 0.04
N VAL A 77 0.38 0.11 0.11
CA VAL A 77 0.60 -1.28 -0.32
C VAL A 77 0.89 -1.35 -1.83
N ILE A 78 0.10 -0.65 -2.64
CA ILE A 78 0.17 -0.71 -4.11
C ILE A 78 1.39 0.06 -4.64
N PHE A 79 1.63 1.25 -4.11
CA PHE A 79 2.59 2.19 -4.68
C PHE A 79 3.87 2.37 -3.86
N GLY A 80 3.90 1.92 -2.61
CA GLY A 80 5.01 2.15 -1.68
C GLY A 80 6.22 1.25 -1.87
N SER A 81 6.16 0.20 -2.69
CA SER A 81 7.32 -0.66 -3.03
C SER A 81 7.60 -0.67 -4.52
N THR A 82 8.87 -0.69 -4.90
CA THR A 82 9.33 -0.69 -6.29
C THR A 82 9.73 -2.09 -6.80
N GLU A 83 10.10 -3.02 -5.91
CA GLU A 83 10.50 -4.40 -6.24
C GLU A 83 9.42 -5.19 -7.00
N ALA A 84 8.14 -5.09 -6.60
CA ALA A 84 7.04 -5.80 -7.27
C ALA A 84 6.83 -5.34 -8.73
N ARG A 85 7.40 -4.19 -9.10
CA ARG A 85 7.33 -3.58 -10.43
C ARG A 85 8.54 -3.90 -11.30
N ARG A 86 9.47 -4.77 -10.88
CA ARG A 86 10.52 -5.30 -11.75
C ARG A 86 10.24 -6.75 -12.12
N SER A 87 10.30 -7.07 -13.40
CA SER A 87 10.18 -8.45 -13.86
C SER A 87 11.35 -9.28 -13.37
N LYS A 88 11.11 -10.31 -12.55
CA LYS A 88 12.14 -11.26 -12.13
C LYS A 88 12.67 -12.09 -13.31
N ARG A 89 11.85 -12.30 -14.36
CA ARG A 89 12.18 -13.09 -15.54
C ARG A 89 13.03 -12.32 -16.56
N THR A 90 12.70 -11.06 -16.80
CA THR A 90 13.28 -10.27 -17.90
C THR A 90 14.07 -9.04 -17.42
N GLY A 91 14.06 -8.74 -16.12
CA GLY A 91 14.61 -7.50 -15.56
C GLY A 91 13.86 -6.23 -16.00
N ALA A 92 12.88 -6.36 -16.91
CA ALA A 92 12.13 -5.25 -17.45
C ALA A 92 11.34 -4.52 -16.35
N ASP A 93 11.35 -3.20 -16.44
CA ASP A 93 10.54 -2.34 -15.60
C ASP A 93 9.05 -2.50 -15.97
N LYS A 94 8.29 -3.15 -15.09
CA LYS A 94 6.84 -3.36 -15.22
C LYS A 94 6.02 -2.11 -14.90
N ARG A 95 6.66 -0.98 -14.57
CA ARG A 95 5.98 0.33 -14.50
C ARG A 95 5.32 0.71 -15.84
N THR A 96 5.79 0.13 -16.94
CA THR A 96 5.17 0.30 -18.26
C THR A 96 4.13 -0.78 -18.59
N SER A 97 3.95 -1.81 -17.76
CA SER A 97 3.31 -3.07 -18.16
C SER A 97 1.88 -3.30 -17.64
N GLY A 98 1.18 -2.30 -17.11
CA GLY A 98 -0.24 -2.47 -16.79
C GLY A 98 -0.67 -2.21 -15.37
N PHE A 99 0.26 -2.19 -14.41
CA PHE A 99 -0.09 -2.23 -12.99
C PHE A 99 0.16 -0.89 -12.28
N PRO A 100 -0.82 -0.39 -11.49
CA PRO A 100 -2.22 -0.82 -11.42
C PRO A 100 -3.07 -0.31 -12.60
N PHE A 101 -2.53 0.64 -13.37
CA PHE A 101 -3.19 1.21 -14.54
C PHE A 101 -2.34 0.98 -15.79
N LYS A 102 -2.98 0.54 -16.88
CA LYS A 102 -2.30 0.27 -18.14
C LYS A 102 -1.98 1.55 -18.89
N ASN A 103 -0.70 1.76 -19.14
CA ASN A 103 -0.22 2.78 -20.07
C ASN A 103 0.15 2.12 -21.40
N SER A 104 -0.75 2.20 -22.38
CA SER A 104 -0.53 1.63 -23.72
C SER A 104 0.58 2.35 -24.51
N GLN A 105 0.90 3.60 -24.17
CA GLN A 105 1.93 4.39 -24.86
C GLN A 105 3.34 4.08 -24.35
N ALA A 106 3.49 3.75 -23.06
CA ALA A 106 4.78 3.42 -22.47
C ALA A 106 5.16 1.93 -22.59
N TYR A 107 4.20 1.05 -22.92
CA TYR A 107 4.44 -0.39 -22.98
C TYR A 107 5.24 -0.81 -24.22
N ASP A 108 6.45 -1.33 -24.00
CA ASP A 108 7.29 -1.90 -25.06
C ASP A 108 7.26 -3.44 -25.05
N LYS A 109 6.49 -4.00 -26.00
CA LYS A 109 6.38 -5.46 -26.22
C LYS A 109 7.73 -6.13 -26.48
N ARG A 110 8.71 -5.43 -27.06
CA ARG A 110 10.02 -6.02 -27.42
C ARG A 110 10.89 -6.22 -26.19
N LYS A 111 10.83 -5.32 -25.21
CA LYS A 111 11.56 -5.46 -23.93
C LYS A 111 11.01 -6.58 -23.06
N ASP A 112 9.70 -6.84 -23.13
CA ASP A 112 9.04 -7.90 -22.38
C ASP A 112 9.27 -9.32 -22.98
N ARG A 113 9.62 -9.38 -24.27
CA ARG A 113 9.90 -10.63 -25.01
C ARG A 113 11.37 -11.05 -25.07
N LYS A 114 12.32 -10.19 -24.69
CA LYS A 114 13.75 -10.51 -24.71
C LYS A 114 14.10 -11.47 -23.57
N MET A 115 13.90 -12.76 -23.82
CA MET A 115 14.63 -13.93 -23.29
C MET A 115 14.01 -15.14 -24.00
N GLY A 116 14.57 -15.45 -25.16
CA GLY A 116 14.55 -16.77 -25.78
C GLY A 116 15.98 -17.27 -25.78
#